data_AF-A0AAW0FQC2-F1
#
_entry.id   AF-A0AAW0FQC2-F1
#
_cell.length_a   1.000
_cell.length_b   1.000
_cell.length_c   1.000
_cell.angle_alpha   90.00
_cell.angle_beta   90.00
_cell.angle_gamma   90.00
#
_symmetry.space_group_name_H-M   'P 1'
#
loop_
_entity.id
_entity.type
_entity.pdbx_description
1 polymer ?
#
loop_
_entity_poly.entity_id
_entity_poly.type
_entity_poly.pdbx_seq_one_letter_code
_entity_poly.pdbx_strand_id
1 'polypeptide(L)'
;MASIHSAARVLRAVSPAIRVGQRQIPNVVLRRCLHQTPVALKKKQKAVSDTDDLFASDDLFNEEEEDLFSATADTNEATQSNSAAQPGSSRSTLSPEERLRRFNKLHKYVSDRTGIKPKSTDGSQVRKTAWLHLFSLATTKEQLESVAELFPKWRESRRPWSTAHCEQFVRRCEELDCPQLALSVFGNHSKYGFDLSEKAARQLLHSLHMEHPLSETMTLIALYQVYKLPPVSNDLVASAMVASACFKAGTPEALTVAKALLPELEKLLKETDPKSMEYPTDWKERLQVKEKTWLTWSLNKIQTAMEKQDIPSGWLKEWREASGHTQVAA
;
A
#
# COMPACT_ATOMS: atom_id res chain seq x y z
N MET A 1 22.93 -41.61 51.95
CA MET A 1 21.52 -41.97 52.19
C MET A 1 20.72 -41.58 50.96
N ALA A 2 20.01 -42.54 50.39
CA ALA A 2 19.33 -42.45 49.11
C ALA A 2 18.03 -41.63 49.19
N SER A 3 17.64 -40.96 48.09
CA SER A 3 16.24 -40.94 47.70
C SER A 3 16.08 -40.63 46.21
N ILE A 4 15.44 -41.57 45.51
CA ILE A 4 15.14 -41.65 44.09
C ILE A 4 13.68 -41.26 43.94
N HIS A 5 13.33 -40.29 43.07
CA HIS A 5 11.95 -40.08 42.61
C HIS A 5 12.02 -39.89 41.07
N SER A 6 11.80 -40.96 40.30
CA SER A 6 10.52 -41.54 39.85
C SER A 6 9.92 -40.77 38.67
N ALA A 7 10.11 -41.36 37.48
CA ALA A 7 9.64 -40.88 36.19
C ALA A 7 8.29 -41.54 35.84
N ALA A 8 7.26 -40.73 35.58
CA ALA A 8 5.98 -41.21 35.09
C ALA A 8 5.93 -41.13 33.55
N ARG A 9 5.97 -42.30 32.89
CA ARG A 9 5.64 -42.47 31.46
C ARG A 9 4.12 -42.48 31.30
N VAL A 10 3.59 -41.54 30.54
CA VAL A 10 2.21 -41.56 30.05
C VAL A 10 2.20 -42.14 28.64
N LEU A 11 1.64 -43.34 28.50
CA LEU A 11 1.37 -43.98 27.20
C LEU A 11 0.10 -43.34 26.60
N ARG A 12 0.24 -42.67 25.45
CA ARG A 12 -0.90 -42.21 24.65
C ARG A 12 -1.34 -43.34 23.71
N ALA A 13 -2.62 -43.71 23.83
CA ALA A 13 -3.30 -44.63 22.95
C ALA A 13 -3.45 -44.05 21.53
N VAL A 14 -3.08 -44.84 20.53
CA VAL A 14 -3.25 -44.55 19.10
C VAL A 14 -4.67 -44.97 18.71
N SER A 15 -5.48 -44.02 18.24
CA SER A 15 -6.80 -44.31 17.66
C SER A 15 -6.66 -44.60 16.16
N PRO A 16 -7.35 -45.63 15.62
CA PRO A 16 -7.31 -45.94 14.20
C PRO A 16 -8.17 -44.96 13.40
N ALA A 17 -7.58 -44.37 12.36
CA ALA A 17 -8.27 -43.50 11.41
C ALA A 17 -9.15 -44.33 10.45
N ILE A 18 -10.46 -44.14 10.54
CA ILE A 18 -11.45 -44.67 9.59
C ILE A 18 -11.33 -43.88 8.28
N ARG A 19 -10.86 -44.53 7.22
CA ARG A 19 -10.86 -44.00 5.85
C ARG A 19 -12.27 -44.06 5.28
N VAL A 20 -12.97 -42.93 5.30
CA VAL A 20 -14.21 -42.74 4.54
C VAL A 20 -13.85 -42.52 3.07
N GLY A 21 -14.26 -43.43 2.20
CA GLY A 21 -14.02 -43.37 0.76
C GLY A 21 -14.73 -42.18 0.12
N GLN A 22 -13.95 -41.26 -0.46
CA GLN A 22 -14.45 -40.20 -1.32
C GLN A 22 -14.94 -40.81 -2.64
N ARG A 23 -16.26 -40.82 -2.84
CA ARG A 23 -16.88 -41.03 -4.16
C ARG A 23 -16.52 -39.87 -5.06
N GLN A 24 -15.78 -40.15 -6.13
CA GLN A 24 -15.53 -39.21 -7.22
C GLN A 24 -16.83 -39.02 -8.01
N ILE A 25 -17.38 -37.81 -7.97
CA ILE A 25 -18.50 -37.41 -8.82
C ILE A 25 -17.87 -36.79 -10.08
N PRO A 26 -18.17 -37.28 -11.30
CA PRO A 26 -17.63 -36.71 -12.53
C PRO A 26 -18.15 -35.27 -12.72
N ASN A 27 -17.22 -34.33 -12.85
CA ASN A 27 -17.47 -32.92 -13.15
C ASN A 27 -17.94 -32.80 -14.61
N VAL A 28 -19.26 -32.77 -14.83
CA VAL A 28 -19.85 -32.43 -16.13
C VAL A 28 -19.74 -30.92 -16.32
N VAL A 29 -18.71 -30.47 -17.03
CA VAL A 29 -18.55 -29.07 -17.43
C VAL A 29 -19.56 -28.77 -18.55
N LEU A 30 -20.76 -28.33 -18.17
CA LEU A 30 -21.72 -27.74 -19.11
C LEU A 30 -21.18 -26.38 -19.57
N ARG A 31 -20.51 -26.36 -20.72
CA ARG A 31 -20.16 -25.13 -21.43
C ARG A 31 -21.45 -24.42 -21.85
N ARG A 32 -21.75 -23.30 -21.19
CA ARG A 32 -22.79 -22.37 -21.64
C ARG A 32 -22.32 -21.76 -22.97
N CYS A 33 -22.94 -22.15 -24.08
CA CYS A 33 -22.78 -21.45 -25.35
C CYS A 33 -23.45 -20.08 -25.24
N LEU A 34 -22.63 -19.03 -25.06
CA LEU A 34 -23.08 -17.65 -25.21
C LEU A 34 -23.30 -17.40 -26.70
N HIS A 35 -24.57 -17.31 -27.11
CA HIS A 35 -24.92 -16.85 -28.45
C HIS A 35 -24.57 -15.36 -28.58
N GLN A 36 -23.45 -15.06 -29.23
CA GLN A 36 -23.14 -13.69 -29.67
C GLN A 36 -24.09 -13.32 -30.81
N THR A 37 -24.98 -12.36 -30.57
CA THR A 37 -25.82 -11.76 -31.61
C THR A 37 -25.00 -10.78 -32.46
N PRO A 38 -25.14 -10.78 -33.80
CA PRO A 38 -24.29 -10.04 -34.74
C PRO A 38 -24.40 -8.49 -34.71
N VAL A 39 -25.14 -7.92 -33.76
CA VAL A 39 -25.30 -6.46 -33.61
C VAL A 39 -24.08 -5.81 -32.91
N ALA A 40 -23.20 -6.59 -32.27
CA ALA A 40 -22.02 -6.08 -31.55
C ALA A 40 -20.73 -5.94 -32.41
N LEU A 41 -20.76 -6.25 -33.71
CA LEU A 41 -19.55 -6.30 -34.57
C LEU A 41 -19.38 -5.13 -35.56
N LYS A 42 -20.06 -4.00 -35.35
CA LYS A 42 -19.84 -2.77 -36.13
C LYS A 42 -19.40 -1.58 -35.25
N LYS A 43 -18.19 -1.66 -34.71
CA LYS A 43 -17.28 -0.49 -34.66
C LYS A 43 -15.84 -0.94 -34.42
N LYS A 44 -15.09 -0.96 -35.52
CA LYS A 44 -13.66 -1.30 -35.56
C LYS A 44 -12.84 -0.01 -35.60
N GLN A 45 -11.69 -0.06 -34.93
CA GLN A 45 -10.45 0.70 -35.20
C GLN A 45 -10.37 2.17 -34.76
N LYS A 46 -9.78 2.39 -33.58
CA LYS A 46 -8.67 3.35 -33.43
C LYS A 46 -7.71 2.93 -32.31
N ALA A 47 -6.44 2.81 -32.71
CA ALA A 47 -5.16 2.80 -32.00
C ALA A 47 -5.06 2.34 -30.53
N VAL A 48 -4.16 1.38 -30.36
CA VAL A 48 -3.49 0.95 -29.12
C VAL A 48 -2.75 2.13 -28.48
N SER A 49 -3.11 2.45 -27.24
CA SER A 49 -2.26 3.07 -26.22
C SER A 49 -2.73 2.50 -24.87
N ASP A 50 -1.94 1.58 -24.36
CA ASP A 50 -2.07 1.00 -23.02
C ASP A 50 -1.48 2.01 -22.03
N THR A 51 -2.28 2.43 -21.02
CA THR A 51 -1.89 2.64 -19.60
C THR A 51 -3.02 3.38 -18.88
N ASP A 52 -3.88 2.61 -18.22
CA ASP A 52 -4.26 2.76 -16.81
C ASP A 52 -4.42 4.20 -16.25
N ASP A 53 -5.55 4.86 -16.56
CA ASP A 53 -6.06 6.00 -15.77
C ASP A 53 -7.52 5.71 -15.36
N LEU A 54 -7.66 4.86 -14.32
CA LEU A 54 -8.92 4.39 -13.75
C LEU A 54 -9.63 5.44 -12.86
N PHE A 55 -9.30 6.73 -13.02
CA PHE A 55 -9.91 7.87 -12.29
C PHE A 55 -10.72 8.81 -13.20
N ALA A 56 -11.05 8.39 -14.43
CA ALA A 56 -11.92 9.13 -15.35
C ALA A 56 -13.43 8.95 -15.06
N SER A 57 -13.87 9.20 -13.82
CA SER A 57 -15.31 9.39 -13.53
C SER A 57 -15.53 10.41 -12.42
N ASP A 58 -15.13 11.65 -12.69
CA ASP A 58 -15.52 12.82 -11.89
C ASP A 58 -16.86 13.43 -12.34
N ASP A 59 -17.67 12.67 -13.09
CA ASP A 59 -19.04 13.07 -13.48
C ASP A 59 -20.13 12.55 -12.52
N LEU A 60 -19.78 11.83 -11.45
CA LEU A 60 -20.78 11.25 -10.52
C LEU A 60 -21.20 12.18 -9.38
N PHE A 61 -20.76 13.45 -9.41
CA PHE A 61 -21.17 14.51 -8.48
C PHE A 61 -21.55 15.82 -9.19
N ASN A 62 -21.70 15.79 -10.53
CA ASN A 62 -22.14 16.93 -11.32
C ASN A 62 -23.50 16.68 -12.01
N GLU A 63 -24.36 15.86 -11.39
CA GLU A 63 -25.78 15.81 -11.73
C GLU A 63 -26.52 16.89 -10.91
N GLU A 64 -26.68 18.04 -11.57
CA GLU A 64 -27.94 18.80 -11.70
C GLU A 64 -29.02 18.55 -10.63
N GLU A 65 -28.90 19.22 -9.49
CA GLU A 65 -30.07 19.64 -8.71
C GLU A 65 -29.91 21.13 -8.42
N GLU A 66 -30.41 21.99 -9.32
CA GLU A 66 -30.99 23.30 -9.04
C GLU A 66 -31.47 23.95 -10.35
N ASP A 67 -32.64 23.50 -10.83
CA ASP A 67 -33.48 24.28 -11.73
C ASP A 67 -34.74 24.69 -10.95
N LEU A 68 -34.56 25.68 -10.06
CA LEU A 68 -35.60 26.30 -9.22
C LEU A 68 -35.66 27.82 -9.41
N PHE A 69 -35.32 28.33 -10.58
CA PHE A 69 -35.69 29.69 -10.98
C PHE A 69 -36.04 29.75 -12.47
N SER A 70 -37.18 29.13 -12.80
CA SER A 70 -37.88 29.37 -14.05
C SER A 70 -38.53 30.75 -14.02
N ALA A 71 -38.08 31.64 -14.91
CA ALA A 71 -38.87 32.76 -15.42
C ALA A 71 -38.46 33.09 -16.87
N THR A 72 -39.18 32.43 -17.80
CA THR A 72 -39.74 32.94 -19.06
C THR A 72 -38.97 34.03 -19.84
N ALA A 73 -38.54 33.69 -21.06
CA ALA A 73 -39.15 34.21 -22.30
C ALA A 73 -38.56 33.52 -23.53
N ASP A 74 -39.45 33.23 -24.47
CA ASP A 74 -39.24 32.57 -25.76
C ASP A 74 -38.15 33.20 -26.63
N THR A 75 -37.50 32.40 -27.48
CA THR A 75 -37.46 32.59 -28.94
C THR A 75 -36.70 31.43 -29.61
N ASN A 76 -37.40 30.73 -30.51
CA ASN A 76 -36.85 29.79 -31.49
C ASN A 76 -35.84 30.48 -32.42
N GLU A 77 -34.71 29.85 -32.73
CA GLU A 77 -34.35 29.52 -34.11
C GLU A 77 -33.06 28.69 -34.22
N ALA A 78 -33.02 27.93 -35.32
CA ALA A 78 -32.09 26.87 -35.61
C ALA A 78 -30.74 27.36 -36.16
N THR A 79 -29.83 26.38 -36.28
CA THR A 79 -28.71 26.32 -37.24
C THR A 79 -27.37 26.88 -36.76
N GLN A 80 -26.43 25.96 -36.55
CA GLN A 80 -25.13 25.83 -37.25
C GLN A 80 -24.08 25.22 -36.32
N SER A 81 -23.73 23.99 -36.67
CA SER A 81 -22.55 23.27 -36.23
C SER A 81 -21.27 24.05 -36.54
N ASN A 82 -20.66 24.62 -35.51
CA ASN A 82 -19.23 24.91 -35.48
C ASN A 82 -18.64 24.23 -34.25
N SER A 83 -18.08 23.04 -34.47
CA SER A 83 -17.23 22.35 -33.51
C SER A 83 -15.94 23.13 -33.35
N ALA A 84 -15.99 24.19 -32.53
CA ALA A 84 -14.81 24.79 -31.95
C ALA A 84 -14.18 23.76 -31.01
N ALA A 85 -12.93 23.39 -31.28
CA ALA A 85 -12.12 22.56 -30.40
C ALA A 85 -12.15 23.16 -29.00
N GLN A 86 -12.75 22.45 -28.04
CA GLN A 86 -12.70 22.86 -26.65
C GLN A 86 -11.23 22.91 -26.22
N PRO A 87 -10.77 24.02 -25.61
CA PRO A 87 -9.45 24.05 -25.02
C PRO A 87 -9.43 22.94 -23.96
N GLY A 88 -8.48 22.01 -24.10
CA GLY A 88 -8.32 20.89 -23.18
C GLY A 88 -8.35 21.42 -21.76
N SER A 89 -9.30 20.90 -20.96
CA SER A 89 -9.47 21.21 -19.54
C SER A 89 -8.12 21.13 -18.86
N SER A 90 -7.47 22.28 -18.67
CA SER A 90 -6.28 22.37 -17.85
C SER A 90 -6.72 21.92 -16.46
N ARG A 91 -6.09 20.85 -15.96
CA ARG A 91 -6.33 20.31 -14.62
C ARG A 91 -6.12 21.44 -13.62
N SER A 92 -7.19 22.14 -13.25
CA SER A 92 -7.10 23.19 -12.25
C SER A 92 -6.82 22.49 -10.93
N THR A 93 -5.67 22.79 -10.36
CA THR A 93 -5.35 22.40 -8.99
C THR A 93 -6.41 23.03 -8.10
N LEU A 94 -7.26 22.21 -7.46
CA LEU A 94 -8.29 22.68 -6.54
C LEU A 94 -7.69 23.64 -5.52
N SER A 95 -8.39 24.73 -5.23
CA SER A 95 -7.96 25.65 -4.19
C SER A 95 -7.90 24.93 -2.83
N PRO A 96 -6.99 25.32 -1.91
CA PRO A 96 -6.90 24.68 -0.59
C PRO A 96 -8.22 24.71 0.18
N GLU A 97 -8.98 25.80 0.07
CA GLU A 97 -10.29 25.97 0.71
C GLU A 97 -11.35 25.04 0.11
N GLU A 98 -11.39 24.90 -1.21
CA GLU A 98 -12.32 23.99 -1.88
C GLU A 98 -12.00 22.53 -1.53
N ARG A 99 -10.71 22.19 -1.46
CA ARG A 99 -10.26 20.86 -1.02
C ARG A 99 -10.72 20.55 0.39
N LEU A 100 -10.59 21.51 1.32
CA LEU A 100 -11.09 21.36 2.70
C LEU A 100 -12.61 21.19 2.74
N ARG A 101 -13.35 21.97 1.94
CA ARG A 101 -14.81 21.84 1.84
C ARG A 101 -15.21 20.45 1.32
N ARG A 102 -14.54 19.97 0.26
CA ARG A 102 -14.76 18.62 -0.29
C ARG A 102 -14.41 17.53 0.73
N PHE A 103 -13.29 17.68 1.44
CA PHE A 103 -12.90 16.77 2.53
C PHE A 103 -13.98 16.70 3.60
N ASN A 104 -14.40 17.84 4.15
CA ASN A 104 -15.40 17.89 5.22
C ASN A 104 -16.75 17.29 4.77
N LYS A 105 -17.19 17.59 3.53
CA LYS A 105 -18.40 17.02 2.95
C LYS A 105 -18.30 15.49 2.84
N LEU A 106 -17.19 14.98 2.30
CA LEU A 106 -16.97 13.54 2.13
C LEU A 106 -16.79 12.82 3.47
N HIS A 107 -16.04 13.41 4.40
CA HIS A 107 -15.85 12.89 5.75
C HIS A 107 -17.19 12.75 6.48
N LYS A 108 -18.04 13.79 6.44
CA LYS A 108 -19.39 13.73 7.00
C LYS A 108 -20.24 12.63 6.32
N TYR A 109 -20.22 12.56 4.99
CA TYR A 109 -20.91 11.53 4.23
C TYR A 109 -20.51 10.11 4.66
N VAL A 110 -19.20 9.85 4.81
CA VAL A 110 -18.68 8.55 5.26
C VAL A 110 -19.04 8.30 6.72
N SER A 111 -18.88 9.28 7.60
CA SER A 111 -19.18 9.15 9.04
C SER A 111 -20.66 8.81 9.31
N ASP A 112 -21.59 9.43 8.57
CA ASP A 112 -23.04 9.20 8.75
C ASP A 112 -23.51 7.84 8.21
N ARG A 113 -22.78 7.27 7.24
CA ARG A 113 -23.14 6.03 6.52
C ARG A 113 -22.30 4.81 6.93
N THR A 114 -21.40 4.94 7.90
CA THR A 114 -20.56 3.84 8.40
C THR A 114 -20.98 3.37 9.79
N GLY A 115 -20.81 2.07 10.06
CA GLY A 115 -21.18 1.43 11.33
C GLY A 115 -22.39 0.49 11.21
N ILE A 116 -22.73 -0.15 12.33
CA ILE A 116 -23.82 -1.15 12.42
C ILE A 116 -25.19 -0.52 12.20
N LYS A 117 -25.38 0.72 12.68
CA LYS A 117 -26.62 1.50 12.55
C LYS A 117 -26.28 2.84 11.89
N PRO A 118 -26.23 2.90 10.54
CA PRO A 118 -25.97 4.17 9.85
C PRO A 118 -27.06 5.18 10.21
N LYS A 119 -26.67 6.45 10.35
CA LYS A 119 -27.58 7.54 10.70
C LYS A 119 -28.46 7.94 9.52
N SER A 120 -27.98 7.75 8.30
CA SER A 120 -28.73 8.09 7.09
C SER A 120 -29.84 7.08 6.81
N THR A 121 -31.04 7.57 6.55
CA THR A 121 -32.22 6.77 6.20
C THR A 121 -32.15 6.20 4.77
N ASP A 122 -31.34 6.80 3.89
CA ASP A 122 -31.34 6.54 2.44
C ASP A 122 -30.85 5.14 2.03
N GLY A 123 -30.33 4.33 2.96
CA GLY A 123 -29.79 2.99 2.68
C GLY A 123 -28.55 2.96 1.77
N SER A 124 -28.13 4.11 1.23
CA SER A 124 -26.96 4.22 0.35
C SER A 124 -25.67 3.89 1.10
N GLN A 125 -24.93 2.93 0.57
CA GLN A 125 -23.71 2.42 1.17
C GLN A 125 -22.49 3.21 0.68
N VAL A 126 -21.51 3.42 1.56
CA VAL A 126 -20.24 4.06 1.17
C VAL A 126 -19.49 3.15 0.20
N ARG A 127 -19.19 3.67 -0.99
CA ARG A 127 -18.36 3.00 -2.00
C ARG A 127 -16.90 2.97 -1.54
N LYS A 128 -16.16 1.92 -1.92
CA LYS A 128 -14.72 1.80 -1.62
C LYS A 128 -13.91 3.02 -2.10
N THR A 129 -14.23 3.53 -3.29
CA THR A 129 -13.58 4.72 -3.88
C THR A 129 -13.68 5.97 -2.99
N ALA A 130 -14.74 6.11 -2.19
CA ALA A 130 -14.89 7.23 -1.27
C ALA A 130 -13.75 7.29 -0.24
N TRP A 131 -13.24 6.14 0.23
CA TRP A 131 -12.10 6.10 1.15
C TRP A 131 -10.80 6.53 0.50
N LEU A 132 -10.55 6.09 -0.75
CA LEU A 132 -9.37 6.53 -1.51
C LEU A 132 -9.39 8.05 -1.73
N HIS A 133 -10.57 8.61 -2.05
CA HIS A 133 -10.75 10.05 -2.20
C HIS A 133 -10.58 10.78 -0.86
N LEU A 134 -11.03 10.19 0.24
CA LEU A 134 -10.87 10.77 1.56
C LEU A 134 -9.40 10.85 1.97
N PHE A 135 -8.61 9.80 1.71
CA PHE A 135 -7.16 9.81 1.93
C PHE A 135 -6.45 10.81 1.03
N SER A 136 -6.84 10.92 -0.25
CA SER A 136 -6.20 11.87 -1.17
C SER A 136 -6.53 13.32 -0.82
N LEU A 137 -7.75 13.60 -0.31
CA LEU A 137 -8.17 14.95 0.05
C LEU A 137 -7.54 15.46 1.35
N ALA A 138 -7.26 14.58 2.32
CA ALA A 138 -6.70 14.95 3.63
C ALA A 138 -5.36 15.68 3.47
N THR A 139 -5.25 16.94 3.88
CA THR A 139 -4.03 17.77 3.77
C THR A 139 -3.22 17.88 5.05
N THR A 140 -3.81 17.55 6.19
CA THR A 140 -3.15 17.68 7.50
C THR A 140 -3.18 16.36 8.24
N LYS A 141 -2.28 16.22 9.22
CA LYS A 141 -2.21 15.04 10.09
C LYS A 141 -3.54 14.84 10.84
N GLU A 142 -4.12 15.90 11.37
CA GLU A 142 -5.38 15.86 12.15
C GLU A 142 -6.55 15.37 11.29
N GLN A 143 -6.58 15.79 10.02
CA GLN A 143 -7.58 15.28 9.08
C GLN A 143 -7.41 13.78 8.87
N LEU A 144 -6.18 13.29 8.69
CA LEU A 144 -5.95 11.87 8.51
C LEU A 144 -6.24 11.05 9.78
N GLU A 145 -5.97 11.61 10.97
CA GLU A 145 -6.36 11.05 12.27
C GLU A 145 -7.89 10.92 12.39
N SER A 146 -8.63 11.99 12.04
CA SER A 146 -10.10 11.96 12.04
C SER A 146 -10.69 10.88 11.12
N VAL A 147 -10.03 10.63 9.98
CA VAL A 147 -10.41 9.54 9.08
C VAL A 147 -10.14 8.18 9.72
N ALA A 148 -9.01 8.02 10.41
CA ALA A 148 -8.65 6.77 11.10
C ALA A 148 -9.63 6.42 12.23
N GLU A 149 -10.26 7.41 12.86
CA GLU A 149 -11.34 7.19 13.84
C GLU A 149 -12.58 6.53 13.25
N LEU A 150 -12.80 6.63 11.93
CA LEU A 150 -13.93 6.01 11.25
C LEU A 150 -13.70 4.53 10.91
N PHE A 151 -12.45 4.07 10.90
CA PHE A 151 -12.11 2.70 10.49
C PHE A 151 -12.76 1.60 11.35
N PRO A 152 -12.88 1.71 12.69
CA PRO A 152 -13.56 0.69 13.48
C PRO A 152 -15.03 0.52 13.06
N LYS A 153 -15.73 1.63 12.75
CA LYS A 153 -17.11 1.58 12.25
C LYS A 153 -17.21 0.91 10.89
N TRP A 154 -16.22 1.13 10.02
CA TRP A 154 -16.13 0.41 8.75
C TRP A 154 -15.93 -1.10 8.96
N ARG A 155 -15.02 -1.48 9.85
CA ARG A 155 -14.79 -2.88 10.21
C ARG A 155 -16.04 -3.55 10.78
N GLU A 156 -16.77 -2.87 11.67
CA GLU A 156 -18.02 -3.37 12.25
C GLU A 156 -19.09 -3.67 11.20
N SER A 157 -19.07 -2.95 10.07
CA SER A 157 -19.93 -3.24 8.92
C SER A 157 -19.56 -4.52 8.15
N ARG A 158 -18.54 -5.26 8.63
CA ARG A 158 -17.98 -6.50 8.05
C ARG A 158 -17.50 -6.34 6.61
N ARG A 159 -17.12 -5.12 6.22
CA ARG A 159 -16.58 -4.82 4.90
C ARG A 159 -15.06 -4.94 4.94
N PRO A 160 -14.45 -5.72 4.03
CA PRO A 160 -13.01 -5.83 3.97
C PRO A 160 -12.40 -4.56 3.39
N TRP A 161 -11.26 -4.16 3.95
CA TRP A 161 -10.36 -3.23 3.30
C TRP A 161 -9.73 -3.89 2.07
N SER A 162 -9.27 -3.08 1.13
CA SER A 162 -8.45 -3.57 0.01
C SER A 162 -7.01 -3.13 0.23
N THR A 163 -6.09 -3.85 -0.41
CA THR A 163 -4.66 -3.51 -0.43
C THR A 163 -4.42 -2.07 -0.90
N ALA A 164 -5.16 -1.62 -1.92
CA ALA A 164 -5.10 -0.25 -2.41
C ALA A 164 -5.45 0.81 -1.35
N HIS A 165 -6.40 0.54 -0.44
CA HIS A 165 -6.69 1.46 0.67
C HIS A 165 -5.51 1.55 1.64
N CYS A 166 -4.89 0.41 1.93
CA CYS A 166 -3.75 0.31 2.85
C CYS A 166 -2.54 1.07 2.29
N GLU A 167 -2.21 0.83 1.01
CA GLU A 167 -1.13 1.51 0.31
C GLU A 167 -1.38 3.02 0.22
N GLN A 168 -2.59 3.44 -0.14
CA GLN A 168 -2.92 4.87 -0.23
C GLN A 168 -2.88 5.55 1.14
N PHE A 169 -3.30 4.86 2.20
CA PHE A 169 -3.24 5.38 3.57
C PHE A 169 -1.80 5.55 4.04
N VAL A 170 -0.94 4.53 3.86
CA VAL A 170 0.49 4.63 4.22
C VAL A 170 1.18 5.70 3.39
N ARG A 171 0.91 5.76 2.09
CA ARG A 171 1.43 6.81 1.22
C ARG A 171 1.06 8.20 1.72
N ARG A 172 -0.19 8.40 2.16
CA ARG A 172 -0.59 9.68 2.71
C ARG A 172 0.08 9.98 4.04
N CYS A 173 0.30 8.96 4.88
CA CYS A 173 1.06 9.13 6.12
C CYS A 173 2.52 9.55 5.85
N GLU A 174 3.18 8.97 4.84
CA GLU A 174 4.52 9.38 4.41
C GLU A 174 4.51 10.82 3.87
N GLU A 175 3.54 11.18 3.00
CA GLU A 175 3.44 12.53 2.42
C GLU A 175 3.15 13.63 3.45
N LEU A 176 2.53 13.28 4.58
CA LEU A 176 2.18 14.19 5.67
C LEU A 176 3.13 14.08 6.88
N ASP A 177 4.22 13.33 6.73
CA ASP A 177 5.21 13.10 7.79
C ASP A 177 4.59 12.63 9.12
N CYS A 178 3.74 11.61 9.03
CA CYS A 178 3.06 11.02 10.19
C CYS A 178 3.02 9.48 10.18
N PRO A 179 4.14 8.78 9.96
CA PRO A 179 4.16 7.32 9.91
C PRO A 179 3.79 6.65 11.24
N GLN A 180 3.93 7.33 12.37
CA GLN A 180 3.45 6.86 13.69
C GLN A 180 1.95 6.58 13.71
N LEU A 181 1.15 7.37 12.98
CA LEU A 181 -0.29 7.13 12.85
C LEU A 181 -0.53 5.78 12.16
N ALA A 182 0.14 5.53 11.04
CA ALA A 182 0.08 4.24 10.36
C ALA A 182 0.53 3.10 11.28
N LEU A 183 1.64 3.26 11.99
CA LEU A 183 2.14 2.25 12.92
C LEU A 183 1.11 1.94 14.02
N SER A 184 0.42 2.94 14.56
CA SER A 184 -0.64 2.75 15.57
C SER A 184 -1.87 2.02 15.02
N VAL A 185 -2.21 2.26 13.74
CA VAL A 185 -3.35 1.63 13.05
C VAL A 185 -3.04 0.16 12.77
N PHE A 186 -1.86 -0.16 12.24
CA PHE A 186 -1.45 -1.54 11.95
C PHE A 186 -1.10 -2.31 13.24
N GLY A 187 -0.55 -1.65 14.26
CA GLY A 187 -0.31 -2.26 15.56
C GLY A 187 -1.59 -2.75 16.24
N ASN A 188 -2.71 -2.08 15.97
CA ASN A 188 -4.03 -2.41 16.50
C ASN A 188 -4.93 -3.05 15.44
N HIS A 189 -4.44 -4.11 14.77
CA HIS A 189 -5.18 -4.79 13.71
C HIS A 189 -6.60 -5.19 14.15
N SER A 190 -6.82 -5.61 15.40
CA SER A 190 -8.13 -6.00 15.95
C SER A 190 -9.16 -4.87 16.03
N LYS A 191 -8.72 -3.60 16.08
CA LYS A 191 -9.58 -2.42 16.11
C LYS A 191 -9.87 -1.91 14.70
N TYR A 192 -8.83 -1.75 13.88
CA TYR A 192 -8.93 -1.04 12.60
C TYR A 192 -9.23 -1.96 11.42
N GLY A 193 -8.80 -3.22 11.48
CA GLY A 193 -9.04 -4.24 10.43
C GLY A 193 -8.24 -4.04 9.15
N PHE A 194 -7.24 -3.15 9.15
CA PHE A 194 -6.33 -2.96 8.02
C PHE A 194 -5.34 -4.13 7.91
N ASP A 195 -5.21 -4.67 6.70
CA ASP A 195 -4.25 -5.71 6.35
C ASP A 195 -3.01 -5.05 5.73
N LEU A 196 -1.87 -5.19 6.40
CA LEU A 196 -0.61 -4.61 5.91
C LEU A 196 -0.14 -5.39 4.68
N SER A 197 -0.02 -4.72 3.53
CA SER A 197 0.61 -5.29 2.32
C SER A 197 2.12 -5.12 2.36
N GLU A 198 2.85 -5.97 1.63
CA GLU A 198 4.32 -5.90 1.54
C GLU A 198 4.81 -4.54 1.04
N LYS A 199 4.17 -4.00 0.00
CA LYS A 199 4.48 -2.68 -0.55
C LYS A 199 4.23 -1.56 0.46
N ALA A 200 3.10 -1.60 1.17
CA ALA A 200 2.80 -0.65 2.23
C ALA A 200 3.78 -0.77 3.40
N ALA A 201 4.20 -1.99 3.75
CA ALA A 201 5.18 -2.24 4.80
C ALA A 201 6.55 -1.65 4.44
N ARG A 202 7.04 -1.85 3.21
CA ARG A 202 8.29 -1.22 2.72
C ARG A 202 8.21 0.29 2.74
N GLN A 203 7.10 0.87 2.29
CA GLN A 203 6.92 2.33 2.28
C GLN A 203 6.88 2.91 3.71
N LEU A 204 6.20 2.23 4.63
CA LEU A 204 6.19 2.63 6.03
C LEU A 204 7.58 2.47 6.67
N LEU A 205 8.29 1.39 6.34
CA LEU A 205 9.66 1.14 6.79
C LEU A 205 10.62 2.23 6.28
N HIS A 206 10.45 2.66 5.02
CA HIS A 206 11.18 3.78 4.45
C HIS A 206 11.00 5.06 5.28
N SER A 207 9.76 5.44 5.56
CA SER A 207 9.47 6.64 6.36
C SER A 207 10.02 6.54 7.81
N LEU A 208 9.85 5.38 8.47
CA LEU A 208 10.29 5.19 9.85
C LEU A 208 11.82 5.23 10.00
N HIS A 209 12.59 4.52 9.17
CA HIS A 209 14.05 4.45 9.38
C HIS A 209 14.77 5.78 9.11
N MET A 210 14.18 6.63 8.27
CA MET A 210 14.75 7.94 7.91
C MET A 210 14.66 8.94 9.06
N GLU A 211 13.51 9.03 9.72
CA GLU A 211 13.19 10.17 10.59
C GLU A 211 12.85 9.77 12.03
N HIS A 212 12.55 8.49 12.27
CA HIS A 212 12.06 8.02 13.57
C HIS A 212 13.09 7.18 14.35
N PRO A 213 12.89 7.01 15.67
CA PRO A 213 13.73 6.14 16.50
C PRO A 213 13.71 4.68 16.02
N LEU A 214 14.83 3.97 16.22
CA LEU A 214 14.97 2.57 15.83
C LEU A 214 13.86 1.66 16.42
N SER A 215 13.34 1.98 17.60
CA SER A 215 12.26 1.22 18.24
C SER A 215 10.99 1.13 17.38
N GLU A 216 10.65 2.18 16.62
CA GLU A 216 9.48 2.19 15.74
C GLU A 216 9.69 1.29 14.52
N THR A 217 10.89 1.35 13.92
CA THR A 217 11.34 0.43 12.87
C THR A 217 11.25 -1.02 13.33
N MET A 218 11.77 -1.32 14.53
CA MET A 218 11.71 -2.69 15.10
C MET A 218 10.28 -3.14 15.39
N THR A 219 9.41 -2.21 15.82
CA THR A 219 7.98 -2.48 16.01
C THR A 219 7.33 -2.86 14.69
N LEU A 220 7.61 -2.15 13.60
CA LEU A 220 7.11 -2.50 12.27
C LEU A 220 7.61 -3.88 11.83
N ILE A 221 8.90 -4.20 12.02
CA ILE A 221 9.45 -5.52 11.67
C ILE A 221 8.71 -6.64 12.42
N ALA A 222 8.36 -6.44 13.69
CA ALA A 222 7.58 -7.41 14.45
C ALA A 222 6.18 -7.64 13.83
N LEU A 223 5.58 -6.60 13.24
CA LEU A 223 4.29 -6.72 12.54
C LEU A 223 4.36 -7.57 11.28
N TYR A 224 5.54 -7.74 10.64
CA TYR A 224 5.65 -8.60 9.45
C TYR A 224 5.17 -10.04 9.75
N GLN A 225 5.55 -10.59 10.91
CA GLN A 225 5.10 -11.93 11.31
C GLN A 225 3.59 -11.98 11.60
N VAL A 226 3.05 -10.94 12.25
CA VAL A 226 1.62 -10.84 12.57
C VAL A 226 0.76 -10.83 11.30
N TYR A 227 1.22 -10.11 10.28
CA TYR A 227 0.56 -9.99 8.98
C TYR A 227 0.95 -11.09 7.99
N LYS A 228 1.75 -12.08 8.40
CA LYS A 228 2.24 -13.18 7.55
C LYS A 228 2.99 -12.69 6.30
N LEU A 229 3.66 -11.55 6.42
CA LEU A 229 4.58 -11.05 5.40
C LEU A 229 5.87 -11.88 5.41
N PRO A 230 6.60 -11.96 4.27
CA PRO A 230 7.92 -12.58 4.23
C PRO A 230 8.84 -11.94 5.29
N PRO A 231 9.66 -12.71 6.02
CA PRO A 231 10.63 -12.14 6.96
C PRO A 231 11.49 -11.08 6.27
N VAL A 232 11.85 -10.01 7.00
CA VAL A 232 12.66 -8.91 6.43
C VAL A 232 14.00 -9.39 5.87
N SER A 233 14.55 -10.50 6.38
CA SER A 233 15.76 -11.14 5.88
C SER A 233 15.63 -11.74 4.48
N ASN A 234 14.40 -11.95 3.99
CA ASN A 234 14.12 -12.51 2.66
C ASN A 234 13.74 -11.43 1.63
N ASP A 235 13.61 -10.17 2.08
CA ASP A 235 13.28 -9.03 1.24
C ASP A 235 14.50 -8.12 1.16
N LEU A 236 15.09 -8.00 -0.04
CA LEU A 236 16.32 -7.24 -0.25
C LEU A 236 16.20 -5.78 0.19
N VAL A 237 15.08 -5.13 -0.14
CA VAL A 237 14.88 -3.71 0.12
C VAL A 237 14.62 -3.49 1.61
N ALA A 238 13.77 -4.32 2.22
CA ALA A 238 13.50 -4.24 3.64
C ALA A 238 14.74 -4.56 4.48
N SER A 239 15.47 -5.64 4.16
CA SER A 239 16.72 -6.03 4.84
C SER A 239 17.74 -4.89 4.81
N ALA A 240 17.94 -4.26 3.65
CA ALA A 240 18.85 -3.12 3.52
C ALA A 240 18.39 -1.92 4.36
N MET A 241 17.10 -1.56 4.35
CA MET A 241 16.60 -0.45 5.18
C MET A 241 16.77 -0.72 6.68
N VAL A 242 16.48 -1.95 7.14
CA VAL A 242 16.64 -2.34 8.55
C VAL A 242 18.11 -2.33 8.97
N ALA A 243 19.00 -2.92 8.16
CA ALA A 243 20.44 -2.91 8.44
C ALA A 243 20.97 -1.47 8.50
N SER A 244 20.56 -0.62 7.56
CA SER A 244 20.89 0.81 7.55
C SER A 244 20.41 1.52 8.83
N ALA A 245 19.17 1.28 9.25
CA ALA A 245 18.59 1.83 10.48
C ALA A 245 19.40 1.42 11.72
N CYS A 246 19.80 0.15 11.79
CA CYS A 246 20.57 -0.39 12.90
C CYS A 246 21.99 0.21 12.95
N PHE A 247 22.65 0.35 11.80
CA PHE A 247 23.95 1.03 11.72
C PHE A 247 23.86 2.51 12.08
N LYS A 248 22.77 3.19 11.67
CA LYS A 248 22.50 4.60 12.01
C LYS A 248 22.32 4.79 13.52
N ALA A 249 21.64 3.87 14.20
CA ALA A 249 21.42 3.96 15.64
C ALA A 249 22.72 3.80 16.45
N GLY A 250 23.62 2.92 16.00
CA GLY A 250 24.97 2.77 16.57
C GLY A 250 25.03 2.22 18.00
N THR A 251 23.90 1.80 18.61
CA THR A 251 23.89 1.11 19.90
C THR A 251 24.47 -0.29 19.76
N PRO A 252 25.09 -0.87 20.81
CA PRO A 252 25.73 -2.18 20.70
C PRO A 252 24.74 -3.28 20.27
N GLU A 253 23.50 -3.24 20.77
CA GLU A 253 22.45 -4.17 20.39
C GLU A 253 22.05 -4.01 18.92
N ALA A 254 21.90 -2.77 18.46
CA ALA A 254 21.57 -2.48 17.07
C ALA A 254 22.70 -2.95 16.13
N LEU A 255 23.96 -2.75 16.51
CA LEU A 255 25.11 -3.22 15.73
C LEU A 255 25.19 -4.75 15.70
N THR A 256 24.82 -5.45 16.77
CA THR A 256 24.70 -6.92 16.75
C THR A 256 23.65 -7.37 15.72
N VAL A 257 22.47 -6.72 15.71
CA VAL A 257 21.42 -7.02 14.73
C VAL A 257 21.88 -6.70 13.30
N ALA A 258 22.51 -5.54 13.09
CA ALA A 258 23.03 -5.15 11.78
C ALA A 258 24.04 -6.16 11.24
N LYS A 259 25.01 -6.58 12.07
CA LYS A 259 26.02 -7.58 11.70
C LYS A 259 25.41 -8.95 11.43
N ALA A 260 24.36 -9.34 12.16
CA ALA A 260 23.65 -10.58 11.92
C ALA A 260 22.85 -10.57 10.61
N LEU A 261 22.42 -9.40 10.12
CA LEU A 261 21.72 -9.25 8.84
C LEU A 261 22.64 -9.25 7.62
N LEU A 262 23.92 -8.89 7.78
CA LEU A 262 24.86 -8.78 6.64
C LEU A 262 25.01 -10.06 5.81
N PRO A 263 25.15 -11.27 6.39
CA PRO A 263 25.30 -12.49 5.59
C PRO A 263 24.06 -12.81 4.75
N GLU A 264 22.86 -12.58 5.30
CA GLU A 264 21.61 -12.77 4.55
C GLU A 264 21.46 -11.71 3.46
N LEU A 265 21.85 -10.47 3.73
CA LEU A 265 21.87 -9.40 2.74
C LEU A 265 22.84 -9.71 1.58
N GLU A 266 24.05 -10.19 1.89
CA GLU A 266 25.03 -10.62 0.88
C GLU A 266 24.48 -11.76 0.03
N LYS A 267 23.81 -12.74 0.65
CA LYS A 267 23.15 -13.85 -0.06
C LYS A 267 22.07 -13.34 -1.00
N LEU A 268 21.17 -12.47 -0.53
CA LEU A 268 20.11 -11.89 -1.38
C LEU A 268 20.67 -11.10 -2.56
N LEU A 269 21.78 -10.38 -2.36
CA LEU A 269 22.44 -9.62 -3.43
C LEU A 269 23.11 -10.54 -4.45
N LYS A 270 23.63 -11.70 -4.05
CA LYS A 270 24.17 -12.72 -4.98
C LYS A 270 23.06 -13.40 -5.80
N GLU A 271 21.87 -13.58 -5.21
CA GLU A 271 20.71 -14.17 -5.88
C GLU A 271 20.01 -13.18 -6.83
N THR A 272 20.11 -11.88 -6.56
CA THR A 272 19.44 -10.83 -7.33
C THR A 272 20.35 -10.32 -8.45
N ASP A 273 19.87 -10.35 -9.71
CA ASP A 273 20.60 -9.76 -10.83
C ASP A 273 20.79 -8.23 -10.62
N PRO A 274 22.04 -7.73 -10.54
CA PRO A 274 22.31 -6.30 -10.36
C PRO A 274 21.58 -5.40 -11.37
N LYS A 275 21.40 -5.87 -12.62
CA LYS A 275 20.74 -5.10 -13.68
C LYS A 275 19.23 -4.94 -13.44
N SER A 276 18.60 -5.92 -12.80
CA SER A 276 17.18 -5.81 -12.43
C SER A 276 16.93 -4.66 -11.45
N MET A 277 17.95 -4.32 -10.66
CA MET A 277 17.94 -3.26 -9.65
C MET A 277 18.67 -2.00 -10.09
N GLU A 278 18.91 -1.80 -11.40
CA GLU A 278 19.60 -0.62 -11.92
C GLU A 278 18.88 0.68 -11.50
N TYR A 279 19.66 1.66 -11.05
CA TYR A 279 19.12 2.94 -10.58
C TYR A 279 18.46 3.72 -11.73
N PRO A 280 17.19 4.13 -11.59
CA PRO A 280 16.50 4.83 -12.66
C PRO A 280 17.07 6.23 -12.90
N THR A 281 17.53 6.50 -14.11
CA THR A 281 18.07 7.80 -14.50
C THR A 281 16.97 8.85 -14.63
N ASP A 282 15.81 8.47 -15.18
CA ASP A 282 14.65 9.37 -15.34
C ASP A 282 13.93 9.62 -14.00
N TRP A 283 13.59 10.89 -13.74
CA TRP A 283 12.89 11.30 -12.53
C TRP A 283 11.46 10.73 -12.44
N LYS A 284 10.78 10.54 -13.59
CA LYS A 284 9.44 9.94 -13.61
C LYS A 284 9.49 8.47 -13.23
N GLU A 285 10.51 7.75 -13.69
CA GLU A 285 10.73 6.36 -13.35
C GLU A 285 11.07 6.19 -11.87
N ARG A 286 11.87 7.10 -11.29
CA ARG A 286 12.14 7.12 -9.83
C ARG A 286 10.87 7.20 -9.00
N LEU A 287 9.87 7.96 -9.43
CA LEU A 287 8.59 8.07 -8.73
C LEU A 287 7.77 6.78 -8.77
N GLN A 288 7.90 6.00 -9.85
CA GLN A 288 7.20 4.72 -10.02
C GLN A 288 7.94 3.58 -9.30
N VAL A 289 9.27 3.63 -9.28
CA VAL A 289 10.14 2.57 -8.79
C VAL A 289 10.96 3.03 -7.58
N LYS A 290 10.26 3.60 -6.59
CA LYS A 290 10.88 4.13 -5.36
C LYS A 290 11.79 3.13 -4.65
N GLU A 291 11.44 1.85 -4.69
CA GLU A 291 12.17 0.77 -4.02
C GLU A 291 13.64 0.68 -4.45
N LYS A 292 13.94 0.92 -5.74
CA LYS A 292 15.32 0.93 -6.24
C LYS A 292 16.12 2.08 -5.66
N THR A 293 15.52 3.27 -5.59
CA THR A 293 16.14 4.45 -4.98
C THR A 293 16.39 4.22 -3.48
N TRP A 294 15.43 3.64 -2.77
CA TRP A 294 15.57 3.31 -1.35
C TRP A 294 16.68 2.30 -1.10
N LEU A 295 16.78 1.27 -1.96
CA LEU A 295 17.84 0.29 -1.91
C LEU A 295 19.21 0.93 -2.12
N THR A 296 19.39 1.72 -3.19
CA THR A 296 20.65 2.42 -3.46
C THR A 296 21.10 3.27 -2.28
N TRP A 297 20.18 4.04 -1.70
CA TRP A 297 20.48 4.90 -0.56
C TRP A 297 20.86 4.08 0.68
N SER A 298 20.10 3.03 0.99
CA SER A 298 20.34 2.16 2.15
C SER A 298 21.66 1.42 2.05
N LEU A 299 21.97 0.83 0.88
CA LEU A 299 23.24 0.15 0.64
C LEU A 299 24.44 1.10 0.74
N ASN A 300 24.30 2.36 0.30
CA ASN A 300 25.34 3.36 0.48
C ASN A 300 25.64 3.62 1.96
N LYS A 301 24.59 3.79 2.77
CA LYS A 301 24.73 4.01 4.22
C LYS A 301 25.35 2.80 4.92
N ILE A 302 24.96 1.59 4.53
CA ILE A 302 25.55 0.35 5.06
C ILE A 302 27.03 0.29 4.71
N GLN A 303 27.41 0.53 3.45
CA GLN A 303 28.81 0.49 3.02
C GLN A 303 29.66 1.48 3.84
N THR A 304 29.24 2.75 3.94
CA THR A 304 29.96 3.75 4.72
C THR A 304 30.04 3.37 6.20
N ALA A 305 29.02 2.73 6.77
CA ALA A 305 29.04 2.27 8.15
C ALA A 305 29.97 1.06 8.36
N MET A 306 30.03 0.14 7.39
CA MET A 306 30.94 -1.00 7.40
C MET A 306 32.40 -0.55 7.32
N GLU A 307 32.71 0.39 6.43
CA GLU A 307 34.05 0.98 6.31
C GLU A 307 34.51 1.65 7.62
N LYS A 308 33.61 2.37 8.31
CA LYS A 308 33.89 2.96 9.62
C LYS A 308 34.15 1.93 10.73
N GLN A 309 33.62 0.72 10.59
CA GLN A 309 33.78 -0.35 11.56
C GLN A 309 34.83 -1.38 11.16
N ASP A 310 35.60 -1.11 10.11
CA ASP A 310 36.62 -2.02 9.55
C ASP A 310 36.05 -3.41 9.18
N ILE A 311 34.80 -3.43 8.69
CA ILE A 311 34.13 -4.64 8.21
C ILE A 311 34.34 -4.75 6.69
N PRO A 312 34.77 -5.91 6.16
CA PRO A 312 34.95 -6.09 4.72
C PRO A 312 33.68 -5.78 3.91
N SER A 313 33.74 -4.74 3.08
CA SER A 313 32.63 -4.25 2.25
C SER A 313 32.82 -4.45 0.74
N GLY A 314 33.86 -5.20 0.34
CA GLY A 314 34.24 -5.40 -1.07
C GLY A 314 33.10 -5.97 -1.93
N TRP A 315 32.42 -7.01 -1.44
CA TRP A 315 31.28 -7.63 -2.12
C TRP A 315 30.14 -6.63 -2.39
N LEU A 316 29.90 -5.70 -1.45
CA LEU A 316 28.83 -4.71 -1.57
C LEU A 316 29.21 -3.64 -2.57
N LYS A 317 30.47 -3.20 -2.55
CA LYS A 317 31.02 -2.23 -3.49
C LYS A 317 30.95 -2.77 -4.94
N GLU A 318 31.40 -4.00 -5.16
CA GLU A 318 31.33 -4.67 -6.47
C GLU A 318 29.89 -4.76 -6.99
N TRP A 319 28.95 -5.19 -6.13
CA TRP A 319 27.54 -5.27 -6.53
C TRP A 319 26.95 -3.90 -6.88
N ARG A 320 27.27 -2.86 -6.09
CA ARG A 320 26.80 -1.48 -6.35
C ARG A 320 27.40 -0.89 -7.62
N GLU A 321 28.64 -1.22 -7.95
CA GLU A 321 29.27 -0.82 -9.22
C GLU A 321 28.57 -1.51 -10.39
N ALA A 322 28.28 -2.81 -10.28
CA ALA A 322 27.58 -3.59 -11.30
C ALA A 322 26.12 -3.13 -11.54
N SER A 323 25.44 -2.63 -10.51
CA SER A 323 24.07 -2.09 -10.61
C SER A 323 24.01 -0.59 -10.94
N GLY A 324 25.15 0.08 -11.13
CA GLY A 324 25.22 1.52 -11.43
C GLY A 324 24.92 2.43 -10.22
N HIS A 325 24.83 1.87 -9.01
CA HIS A 325 24.47 2.60 -7.78
C HIS A 325 25.57 3.52 -7.25
N THR A 326 26.81 3.36 -7.71
CA THR A 326 27.95 4.20 -7.29
C THR A 326 27.96 5.58 -7.95
N GLN A 327 27.37 5.72 -9.14
CA GLN A 327 27.37 6.99 -9.89
C GLN A 327 26.44 8.06 -9.30
N VAL A 328 25.52 7.65 -8.43
CA VAL A 328 24.45 8.48 -7.88
C VAL A 328 24.79 9.02 -6.49
N ALA A 329 25.68 8.33 -5.77
CA ALA A 329 25.99 8.60 -4.37
C ALA A 329 27.19 9.55 -4.15
N ALA A 330 27.68 10.17 -5.23
CA ALA A 330 28.80 11.13 -5.22
C ALA A 330 28.34 12.56 -4.91
#